data_AF-A0A4W3K8W0-F1
#
_entry.id   AF-A0A4W3K8W0-F1
#
_cell.length_a   1.000
_cell.length_b   1.000
_cell.length_c   1.000
_cell.angle_alpha   90.00
_cell.angle_beta   90.00
_cell.angle_gamma   90.00
#
_symmetry.space_group_name_H-M   'P 1'
#
loop_
_entity.id
_entity.type
_entity.pdbx_description
1 polymer ?
#
loop_
_entity_poly.entity_id
_entity_poly.type
_entity_poly.pdbx_seq_one_letter_code
_entity_poly.pdbx_strand_id
1 'polypeptide(L)'
;MVGKSSDINSCRTIFSLHGFAYIYISNSTVNLLILNVQVRAAALEMCWWSGDLPFPAVIKMANRGPSYGLSREVEQKIEQKYDPELEGRLVEWIIAQCGGDINRPEAGKTNFQKWLMDGTLLCGVINSLYSQDEGPIKKIQNSKMAFKQMEQISQFLKAAEAYGITKTDIFQTVDLWEGKDLAAVQRTLMALGSAAVTKDDGFYKGDPNWFHKKAQGNRRAFSEEQLRKGQNVIGLQMGTNKGASQSGMTGYGMHRQIM
;
A
#
# COMPACT_ATOMS: atom_id res chain seq x y z
N MET A 1 14.39 43.22 59.53
CA MET A 1 14.50 41.76 59.69
C MET A 1 14.84 41.18 58.33
N VAL A 2 16.02 40.52 58.25
CA VAL A 2 16.43 39.41 57.37
C VAL A 2 15.66 39.29 56.03
N GLY A 3 16.24 39.59 54.87
CA GLY A 3 17.21 38.74 54.13
C GLY A 3 16.45 37.95 53.04
N LYS A 4 16.92 37.65 51.82
CA LYS A 4 18.17 37.74 51.05
C LYS A 4 17.73 37.66 49.56
N SER A 5 18.22 38.52 48.66
CA SER A 5 19.48 38.43 47.89
C SER A 5 19.44 37.49 46.68
N SER A 6 19.69 38.14 45.55
CA SER A 6 19.91 37.76 44.16
C SER A 6 21.17 36.91 43.90
N ASP A 7 21.37 36.63 42.59
CA ASP A 7 22.63 36.40 41.84
C ASP A 7 22.77 34.97 41.25
N ILE A 8 22.80 34.75 39.93
CA ILE A 8 23.63 35.24 38.81
C ILE A 8 25.09 34.74 38.87
N ASN A 9 25.40 33.86 37.90
CA ASN A 9 26.68 33.54 37.25
C ASN A 9 27.93 33.25 38.10
N SER A 10 28.49 32.04 37.93
CA SER A 10 29.95 31.88 37.90
C SER A 10 30.39 30.58 37.19
N CYS A 11 31.08 30.74 36.07
CA CYS A 11 31.96 29.71 35.49
C CYS A 11 33.14 29.46 36.41
N ARG A 12 33.49 28.19 36.67
CA ARG A 12 34.86 27.81 37.02
C ARG A 12 35.19 26.35 36.64
N THR A 13 36.13 26.28 35.71
CA THR A 13 37.04 25.20 35.32
C THR A 13 37.61 24.41 36.51
N ILE A 14 37.88 23.10 36.35
CA ILE A 14 39.20 22.44 36.55
C ILE A 14 39.12 20.89 36.43
N PHE A 15 40.01 20.40 35.56
CA PHE A 15 40.63 19.09 35.40
C PHE A 15 40.59 18.08 36.56
N SER A 16 40.47 16.78 36.22
CA SER A 16 41.53 15.81 36.55
C SER A 16 41.46 14.53 35.70
N LEU A 17 42.63 14.11 35.24
CA LEU A 17 42.93 12.93 34.41
C LEU A 17 43.01 11.64 35.23
N HIS A 18 42.70 10.51 34.57
CA HIS A 18 43.42 9.21 34.55
C HIS A 18 42.49 8.26 33.77
N GLY A 19 42.80 7.72 32.60
CA GLY A 19 44.07 7.15 32.14
C GLY A 19 43.99 5.63 32.29
N PHE A 20 43.51 4.91 31.27
CA PHE A 20 43.95 3.55 30.95
C PHE A 20 43.71 3.26 29.48
N ALA A 21 44.82 3.13 28.75
CA ALA A 21 44.89 2.63 27.41
C ALA A 21 44.71 1.10 27.41
N TYR A 22 43.93 0.58 26.48
CA TYR A 22 44.14 -0.76 25.94
C TYR A 22 44.08 -0.65 24.41
N ILE A 23 45.27 -0.77 23.81
CA ILE A 23 45.45 -1.01 22.40
C ILE A 23 45.40 -2.53 22.23
N TYR A 24 44.40 -3.04 21.51
CA TYR A 24 44.51 -4.32 20.81
C TYR A 24 44.02 -4.12 19.38
N ILE A 25 44.90 -4.49 18.45
CA ILE A 25 44.81 -4.32 17.00
C ILE A 25 43.98 -5.47 16.40
N SER A 26 43.33 -5.17 15.26
CA SER A 26 42.71 -6.08 14.29
C SER A 26 41.38 -6.74 14.67
N ASN A 27 40.26 -6.18 14.19
CA ASN A 27 39.74 -6.56 12.88
C ASN A 27 38.70 -5.53 12.40
N SER A 28 38.98 -4.99 11.24
CA SER A 28 38.27 -3.87 10.62
C SER A 28 36.96 -4.33 9.99
N THR A 29 36.00 -3.41 9.94
CA THR A 29 35.02 -3.29 8.83
C THR A 29 34.01 -4.42 8.63
N VAL A 30 33.11 -4.68 9.59
CA VAL A 30 31.79 -5.23 9.23
C VAL A 30 30.61 -4.80 10.11
N ASN A 31 30.82 -4.38 11.35
CA ASN A 31 29.71 -4.17 12.31
C ASN A 31 29.31 -2.72 12.60
N LEU A 32 29.82 -1.73 11.85
CA LEU A 32 29.46 -0.31 12.03
C LEU A 32 28.64 0.31 10.89
N LEU A 33 28.24 -0.49 9.90
CA LEU A 33 27.35 -0.07 8.80
C LEU A 33 25.86 -0.35 9.05
N ILE A 34 25.50 -1.15 10.07
CA ILE A 34 24.10 -1.56 10.29
C ILE A 34 23.37 -0.70 11.35
N LEU A 35 24.09 0.01 12.22
CA LEU A 35 23.49 0.84 13.28
C LEU A 35 23.43 2.35 12.96
N ASN A 36 23.94 2.79 11.81
CA ASN A 36 23.93 4.21 11.40
C ASN A 36 22.96 4.54 10.25
N VAL A 37 22.18 3.58 9.76
CA VAL A 37 21.14 3.81 8.73
C VAL A 37 19.77 4.13 9.34
N GLN A 38 19.51 3.76 10.60
CA GLN A 38 18.17 3.87 11.18
C GLN A 38 17.88 5.17 11.94
N VAL A 39 18.86 6.07 12.14
CA VAL A 39 18.66 7.33 12.91
C VAL A 39 18.72 8.59 12.03
N ARG A 40 19.09 8.50 10.75
CA ARG A 40 19.13 9.65 9.83
C ARG A 40 17.90 9.82 8.93
N ALA A 41 16.87 8.98 9.07
CA ALA A 41 15.63 9.10 8.31
C ALA A 41 14.59 10.04 8.95
N ALA A 42 14.73 10.39 10.24
CA ALA A 42 13.74 11.22 10.96
C ALA A 42 14.06 12.73 10.96
N ALA A 43 15.19 13.16 10.39
CA ALA A 43 15.63 14.56 10.44
C ALA A 43 15.31 15.40 9.18
N LEU A 44 14.63 14.83 8.17
CA LEU A 44 14.24 15.54 6.95
C LEU A 44 12.75 15.98 6.92
N GLU A 45 11.97 15.67 7.97
CA GLU A 45 10.57 16.10 8.10
C GLU A 45 10.37 17.40 8.91
N MET A 46 11.43 18.10 9.34
CA MET A 46 11.29 19.27 10.24
C MET A 46 11.86 20.59 9.72
N CYS A 47 12.25 20.69 8.44
CA CYS A 47 12.85 21.92 7.89
C CYS A 47 11.88 22.85 7.12
N TRP A 48 10.56 22.68 7.25
CA TRP A 48 9.56 23.53 6.56
C TRP A 48 8.62 24.31 7.50
N TRP A 49 8.90 24.40 8.80
CA TRP A 49 8.11 25.21 9.74
C TRP A 49 8.94 26.34 10.35
N SER A 50 9.48 27.22 9.53
CA SER A 50 9.94 28.56 9.93
C SER A 50 10.19 29.38 8.67
N GLY A 51 9.14 30.03 8.18
CA GLY A 51 9.23 30.92 7.02
C GLY A 51 7.87 31.53 6.75
N ASP A 52 7.64 32.72 7.30
CA ASP A 52 6.62 33.63 6.82
C ASP A 52 6.86 33.88 5.32
N LEU A 53 6.08 33.21 4.47
CA LEU A 53 6.03 33.46 3.05
C LEU A 53 4.73 34.20 2.71
N PRO A 54 4.79 35.27 1.90
CA PRO A 54 3.61 36.00 1.49
C PRO A 54 2.73 35.11 0.60
N PHE A 55 1.43 35.21 0.79
CA PHE A 55 0.34 34.59 0.01
C PHE A 55 0.77 33.95 -1.32
N PRO A 56 0.68 32.62 -1.49
CA PRO A 56 0.77 32.07 -2.82
C PRO A 56 -0.57 32.29 -3.52
N ALA A 57 -0.53 33.13 -4.56
CA ALA A 57 -1.45 33.07 -5.67
C ALA A 57 -1.68 31.60 -6.06
N VAL A 58 -2.93 31.29 -6.45
CA VAL A 58 -3.37 30.00 -6.97
C VAL A 58 -2.24 29.33 -7.75
N ILE A 59 -1.66 28.24 -7.21
CA ILE A 59 -0.75 27.38 -7.96
C ILE A 59 -1.59 26.71 -9.04
N LYS A 60 -1.80 27.41 -10.17
CA LYS A 60 -2.01 26.77 -11.45
C LYS A 60 -0.64 26.24 -11.85
N MET A 61 -0.44 24.93 -11.79
CA MET A 61 0.65 24.35 -12.57
C MET A 61 0.45 24.77 -14.03
N ALA A 62 1.51 25.30 -14.63
CA ALA A 62 1.46 26.16 -15.80
C ALA A 62 0.81 25.53 -17.05
N ASN A 63 0.13 26.39 -17.83
CA ASN A 63 -0.13 26.33 -19.27
C ASN A 63 -0.25 24.94 -19.91
N ARG A 64 -1.44 24.34 -19.81
CA ARG A 64 -1.86 23.31 -20.76
C ARG A 64 -2.68 23.96 -21.86
N GLY A 65 -2.07 24.14 -23.02
CA GLY A 65 -2.81 24.39 -24.25
C GLY A 65 -3.65 23.17 -24.64
N PRO A 66 -4.58 23.30 -25.60
CA PRO A 66 -5.35 22.16 -26.08
C PRO A 66 -4.43 21.04 -26.55
N SER A 67 -4.79 19.80 -26.23
CA SER A 67 -4.04 18.63 -26.62
C SER A 67 -4.21 18.38 -28.11
N TYR A 68 -3.10 18.23 -28.85
CA TYR A 68 -3.11 17.96 -30.28
C TYR A 68 -2.27 16.72 -30.61
N GLY A 69 -2.61 16.03 -31.72
CA GLY A 69 -1.88 14.85 -32.19
C GLY A 69 -1.89 13.70 -31.18
N LEU A 70 -0.72 13.11 -30.92
CA LEU A 70 -0.54 11.97 -30.02
C LEU A 70 -1.09 12.23 -28.61
N SER A 71 -0.96 13.44 -28.09
CA SER A 71 -1.48 13.79 -26.75
C SER A 71 -3.01 13.71 -26.68
N ARG A 72 -3.70 14.11 -27.75
CA ARG A 72 -5.17 14.00 -27.86
C ARG A 72 -5.63 12.56 -28.02
N GLU A 73 -4.89 11.75 -28.77
CA GLU A 73 -5.18 10.32 -28.91
C GLU A 73 -5.02 9.59 -27.58
N VAL A 74 -4.01 9.96 -26.78
CA VAL A 74 -3.82 9.42 -25.43
C VAL A 74 -4.98 9.81 -24.52
N GLU A 75 -5.38 11.08 -24.52
CA GLU A 75 -6.55 11.56 -23.75
C GLU A 75 -7.85 10.84 -24.17
N GLN A 76 -8.08 10.65 -25.47
CA GLN A 76 -9.23 9.89 -25.96
C GLN A 76 -9.21 8.43 -25.51
N LYS A 77 -8.04 7.77 -25.54
CA LYS A 77 -7.90 6.39 -25.04
C LYS A 77 -8.10 6.28 -23.54
N ILE A 78 -7.78 7.33 -22.79
CA ILE A 78 -8.04 7.40 -21.35
C ILE A 78 -9.55 7.59 -21.12
N GLU A 79 -10.17 8.51 -21.85
CA GLU A 79 -11.62 8.76 -21.76
C GLU A 79 -12.45 7.53 -22.17
N GLN A 80 -11.99 6.74 -23.14
CA GLN A 80 -12.61 5.47 -23.51
C GLN A 80 -12.58 4.41 -22.40
N LYS A 81 -11.64 4.49 -21.46
CA LYS A 81 -11.57 3.58 -20.31
C LYS A 81 -12.52 4.00 -19.19
N TYR A 82 -13.10 5.19 -19.28
CA TYR A 82 -14.04 5.68 -18.28
C TYR A 82 -15.39 5.01 -18.48
N ASP A 83 -15.88 4.37 -17.42
CA ASP A 83 -17.18 3.69 -17.45
C ASP A 83 -18.18 4.45 -16.54
N PRO A 84 -19.26 5.02 -17.11
CA PRO A 84 -20.27 5.74 -16.34
C PRO A 84 -21.12 4.83 -15.45
N GLU A 85 -21.29 3.54 -15.79
CA GLU A 85 -22.02 2.61 -14.92
C GLU A 85 -21.19 2.29 -13.66
N LEU A 86 -19.88 2.16 -13.84
CA LEU A 86 -18.93 1.94 -12.76
C LEU A 86 -18.85 3.17 -11.83
N GLU A 87 -18.95 4.39 -12.39
CA GLU A 87 -19.09 5.62 -11.60
C GLU A 87 -20.27 5.53 -10.62
N GLY A 88 -21.46 5.16 -11.12
CA GLY A 88 -22.66 5.02 -10.29
C GLY A 88 -22.46 4.01 -9.16
N ARG A 89 -21.89 2.85 -9.46
CA ARG A 89 -21.58 1.82 -8.45
C ARG A 89 -20.59 2.31 -7.41
N LEU A 90 -19.53 3.01 -7.82
CA LEU A 90 -18.53 3.56 -6.89
C LEU A 90 -19.14 4.63 -5.98
N VAL A 91 -20.01 5.49 -6.51
CA VAL A 91 -20.74 6.49 -5.72
C VAL A 91 -21.57 5.81 -4.63
N GLU A 92 -22.33 4.77 -4.99
CA GLU A 92 -23.14 4.01 -4.03
C GLU A 92 -22.29 3.32 -2.97
N TRP A 93 -21.17 2.74 -3.37
CA TRP A 93 -20.24 2.13 -2.43
C TRP A 93 -19.62 3.16 -1.48
N ILE A 94 -19.15 4.32 -1.97
CA ILE A 94 -18.55 5.37 -1.13
C ILE A 94 -19.57 5.86 -0.08
N ILE A 95 -20.83 6.04 -0.48
CA ILE A 95 -21.90 6.45 0.44
C ILE A 95 -22.15 5.37 1.50
N ALA A 96 -22.29 4.10 1.08
CA ALA A 96 -22.50 2.98 1.99
C ALA A 96 -21.32 2.79 2.98
N GLN A 97 -20.10 3.02 2.51
CA GLN A 97 -18.88 2.84 3.27
C GLN A 97 -18.65 3.95 4.30
N CYS A 98 -18.87 5.21 3.94
CA CYS A 98 -18.73 6.35 4.84
C CYS A 98 -19.93 6.53 5.79
N GLY A 99 -21.14 6.07 5.42
CA GLY A 99 -22.30 6.00 6.32
C GLY A 99 -22.82 7.33 6.88
N GLY A 100 -22.52 8.46 6.23
CA GLY A 100 -22.98 9.80 6.62
C GLY A 100 -24.00 10.39 5.64
N ASP A 101 -24.56 11.55 6.00
CA ASP A 101 -25.48 12.36 5.18
C ASP A 101 -24.72 13.01 4.00
N ILE A 102 -24.22 12.16 3.11
CA ILE A 102 -23.39 12.54 1.97
C ILE A 102 -24.33 12.80 0.81
N ASN A 103 -24.31 14.04 0.30
CA ASN A 103 -25.03 14.39 -0.91
C ASN A 103 -24.50 13.57 -2.08
N ARG A 104 -25.40 12.77 -2.69
CA ARG A 104 -25.13 12.03 -3.92
C ARG A 104 -24.80 13.04 -5.03
N PRO A 105 -23.65 12.94 -5.71
CA PRO A 105 -23.35 13.80 -6.84
C PRO A 105 -24.31 13.50 -8.00
N GLU A 106 -24.61 14.53 -8.78
CA GLU A 106 -25.27 14.33 -10.08
C GLU A 106 -24.36 13.51 -11.00
N ALA A 107 -24.96 12.68 -11.85
CA ALA A 107 -24.23 11.84 -12.78
C ALA A 107 -23.31 12.68 -13.69
N GLY A 108 -22.07 12.25 -13.84
CA GLY A 108 -21.13 12.80 -14.81
C GLY A 108 -19.74 13.05 -14.25
N LYS A 109 -18.74 12.83 -15.13
CA LYS A 109 -17.31 12.88 -14.80
C LYS A 109 -16.88 14.15 -14.04
N THR A 110 -17.40 15.31 -14.42
CA THR A 110 -17.02 16.60 -13.83
C THR A 110 -17.58 16.77 -12.43
N ASN A 111 -18.78 16.24 -12.18
CA ASN A 111 -19.42 16.28 -10.87
C ASN A 111 -18.76 15.27 -9.93
N PHE A 112 -18.50 14.06 -10.43
CA PHE A 112 -17.73 13.04 -9.71
C PHE A 112 -16.33 13.53 -9.30
N GLN A 113 -15.62 14.21 -10.22
CA GLN A 113 -14.34 14.83 -9.94
C GLN A 113 -14.46 15.88 -8.82
N LYS A 114 -15.38 16.84 -8.94
CA LYS A 114 -15.58 17.90 -7.94
C LYS A 114 -15.97 17.35 -6.56
N TRP A 115 -16.69 16.23 -6.54
CA TRP A 115 -17.09 15.57 -5.31
C TRP A 115 -15.90 14.94 -4.58
N LEU A 116 -14.97 14.32 -5.31
CA LEU A 116 -13.79 13.67 -4.73
C LEU A 116 -12.57 14.59 -4.58
N MET A 117 -12.53 15.74 -5.27
CA MET A 117 -11.36 16.61 -5.30
C MET A 117 -10.98 17.20 -3.94
N ASP A 118 -11.95 17.31 -3.02
CA ASP A 118 -11.70 17.80 -1.66
C ASP A 118 -10.84 16.81 -0.86
N GLY A 119 -10.76 15.53 -1.26
CA GLY A 119 -9.96 14.49 -0.61
C GLY A 119 -10.57 13.95 0.69
N THR A 120 -11.47 14.70 1.33
CA THR A 120 -12.13 14.33 2.59
C THR A 120 -12.93 13.03 2.50
N LEU A 121 -13.68 12.81 1.41
CA LEU A 121 -14.41 11.57 1.18
C LEU A 121 -13.48 10.36 1.03
N LEU A 122 -12.39 10.50 0.26
CA LEU A 122 -11.41 9.43 0.08
C LEU A 122 -10.76 9.04 1.41
N CYS A 123 -10.41 10.04 2.23
CA CYS A 123 -9.91 9.82 3.58
C CYS A 123 -10.94 9.13 4.48
N GLY A 124 -12.23 9.50 4.35
CA GLY A 124 -13.33 8.84 5.06
C GLY A 124 -13.48 7.37 4.68
N VAL A 125 -13.43 7.06 3.38
CA VAL A 125 -13.53 5.69 2.86
C VAL A 125 -12.41 4.83 3.43
N ILE A 126 -11.15 5.26 3.29
CA ILE A 126 -10.04 4.45 3.79
C ILE A 126 -10.09 4.29 5.31
N ASN A 127 -10.39 5.35 6.06
CA ASN A 127 -10.49 5.26 7.52
C ASN A 127 -11.60 4.30 7.98
N SER A 128 -12.72 4.22 7.25
CA SER A 128 -13.80 3.30 7.58
C SER A 128 -13.47 1.83 7.32
N LEU A 129 -12.45 1.55 6.49
CA LEU A 129 -11.95 0.20 6.22
C LEU A 129 -10.96 -0.28 7.30
N TYR A 130 -10.47 0.62 8.15
CA TYR A 130 -9.64 0.31 9.31
C TYR A 130 -10.47 0.36 10.60
N SER A 131 -9.98 -0.30 11.64
CA SER A 131 -10.50 -0.13 13.01
C SER A 131 -10.40 1.34 13.44
N GLN A 132 -11.39 1.84 14.20
CA GLN A 132 -11.44 3.27 14.59
C GLN A 132 -10.16 3.78 15.28
N ASP A 133 -9.42 2.93 15.99
CA ASP A 133 -8.18 3.29 16.69
C ASP A 133 -6.92 3.26 15.79
N GLU A 134 -6.96 2.58 14.64
CA GLU A 134 -5.85 2.41 13.69
C GLU A 134 -6.08 3.14 12.36
N GLY A 135 -6.98 4.12 12.33
CA GLY A 135 -7.20 4.95 11.15
C GLY A 135 -5.90 5.65 10.70
N PRO A 136 -5.39 5.38 9.48
CA PRO A 136 -4.12 5.95 9.00
C PRO A 136 -4.20 7.48 8.87
N ILE A 137 -5.40 8.05 8.72
CA ILE A 137 -5.61 9.49 8.50
C ILE A 137 -6.35 10.10 9.70
N LYS A 138 -5.61 10.66 10.65
CA LYS A 138 -6.16 11.17 11.93
C LYS A 138 -6.77 12.58 11.83
N LYS A 139 -6.44 13.35 10.79
CA LYS A 139 -6.86 14.76 10.65
C LYS A 139 -7.48 15.01 9.28
N ILE A 140 -8.80 14.85 9.19
CA ILE A 140 -9.58 15.28 8.03
C ILE A 140 -10.05 16.71 8.30
N GLN A 141 -9.69 17.65 7.43
CA GLN A 141 -10.06 19.07 7.55
C GLN A 141 -10.54 19.58 6.21
N ASN A 142 -11.82 19.92 6.08
CA ASN A 142 -12.30 20.55 4.85
C ASN A 142 -11.61 21.91 4.67
N SER A 143 -11.00 22.13 3.51
CA SER A 143 -10.29 23.37 3.23
C SER A 143 -10.33 23.65 1.73
N LYS A 144 -10.72 24.87 1.36
CA LYS A 144 -10.72 25.34 -0.03
C LYS A 144 -9.32 25.60 -0.61
N MET A 145 -8.27 25.37 0.18
CA MET A 145 -6.89 25.56 -0.25
C MET A 145 -6.42 24.37 -1.09
N ALA A 146 -6.05 24.63 -2.34
CA ALA A 146 -5.58 23.61 -3.29
C ALA A 146 -4.47 22.70 -2.72
N PHE A 147 -3.49 23.30 -2.03
CA PHE A 147 -2.41 22.55 -1.39
C PHE A 147 -2.91 21.54 -0.36
N LYS A 148 -3.87 21.93 0.50
CA LYS A 148 -4.45 21.04 1.51
C LYS A 148 -5.25 19.90 0.89
N GLN A 149 -5.98 20.18 -0.19
CA GLN A 149 -6.74 19.15 -0.92
C GLN A 149 -5.79 18.13 -1.56
N MET A 150 -4.73 18.59 -2.23
CA MET A 150 -3.69 17.71 -2.80
C MET A 150 -2.99 16.88 -1.73
N GLU A 151 -2.71 17.46 -0.56
CA GLU A 151 -2.12 16.75 0.57
C GLU A 151 -3.05 15.64 1.09
N GLN A 152 -4.35 15.91 1.21
CA GLN A 152 -5.33 14.90 1.64
C GLN A 152 -5.44 13.74 0.67
N ILE A 153 -5.47 14.03 -0.64
CA ILE A 153 -5.44 12.98 -1.66
C ILE A 153 -4.14 12.17 -1.51
N SER A 154 -2.99 12.81 -1.32
CA SER A 154 -1.70 12.12 -1.11
C SER A 154 -1.71 11.21 0.13
N GLN A 155 -2.31 11.64 1.24
CA GLN A 155 -2.48 10.83 2.45
C GLN A 155 -3.34 9.58 2.18
N PHE A 156 -4.43 9.73 1.42
CA PHE A 156 -5.23 8.59 0.97
C PHE A 156 -4.41 7.61 0.13
N LEU A 157 -3.60 8.09 -0.83
CA LEU A 157 -2.78 7.20 -1.68
C LEU A 157 -1.77 6.40 -0.86
N LYS A 158 -1.13 7.02 0.13
CA LYS A 158 -0.21 6.32 1.07
C LYS A 158 -0.95 5.25 1.88
N ALA A 159 -2.13 5.57 2.40
CA ALA A 159 -2.94 4.63 3.16
C ALA A 159 -3.46 3.47 2.29
N ALA A 160 -3.84 3.75 1.05
CA ALA A 160 -4.30 2.77 0.08
C ALA A 160 -3.17 1.79 -0.34
N GLU A 161 -1.95 2.30 -0.49
CA GLU A 161 -0.75 1.47 -0.68
C GLU A 161 -0.52 0.55 0.52
N ALA A 162 -0.56 1.11 1.74
CA ALA A 162 -0.42 0.33 2.98
C ALA A 162 -1.54 -0.71 3.17
N TYR A 163 -2.73 -0.44 2.64
CA TYR A 163 -3.85 -1.40 2.65
C TYR A 163 -3.60 -2.61 1.74
N GLY A 164 -2.65 -2.53 0.80
CA GLY A 164 -2.28 -3.63 -0.09
C GLY A 164 -2.76 -3.46 -1.53
N ILE A 165 -3.09 -2.23 -1.95
CA ILE A 165 -3.28 -1.95 -3.38
C ILE A 165 -1.93 -1.94 -4.09
N THR A 166 -1.88 -2.54 -5.28
CA THR A 166 -0.68 -2.53 -6.12
C THR A 166 -0.41 -1.12 -6.63
N LYS A 167 0.85 -0.66 -6.56
CA LYS A 167 1.24 0.69 -7.00
C LYS A 167 0.85 1.03 -8.44
N THR A 168 0.72 0.01 -9.30
CA THR A 168 0.28 0.15 -10.70
C THR A 168 -1.16 0.64 -10.83
N ASP A 169 -1.98 0.33 -9.83
CA ASP A 169 -3.40 0.67 -9.80
C ASP A 169 -3.65 1.95 -9.01
N ILE A 170 -2.64 2.57 -8.41
CA ILE A 170 -2.74 3.81 -7.62
C ILE A 170 -2.61 5.01 -8.54
N PHE A 171 -3.62 5.89 -8.54
CA PHE A 171 -3.61 7.14 -9.31
C PHE A 171 -2.71 8.22 -8.67
N GLN A 172 -2.36 9.28 -9.41
CA GLN A 172 -1.60 10.42 -8.89
C GLN A 172 -2.54 11.56 -8.49
N THR A 173 -2.16 12.39 -7.51
CA THR A 173 -2.96 13.54 -7.05
C THR A 173 -3.45 14.45 -8.19
N VAL A 174 -2.62 14.58 -9.23
CA VAL A 174 -2.89 15.40 -10.40
C VAL A 174 -3.98 14.80 -11.30
N ASP A 175 -4.14 13.48 -11.32
CA ASP A 175 -5.14 12.78 -12.14
C ASP A 175 -6.56 13.09 -11.66
N LEU A 176 -6.76 13.21 -10.34
CA LEU A 176 -8.02 13.58 -9.73
C LEU A 176 -8.21 15.10 -9.66
N TRP A 177 -7.19 15.85 -9.20
CA TRP A 177 -7.36 17.29 -8.96
C TRP A 177 -7.46 18.10 -10.26
N GLU A 178 -6.61 17.79 -11.27
CA GLU A 178 -6.71 18.41 -12.61
C GLU A 178 -7.67 17.64 -13.54
N GLY A 179 -8.08 16.43 -13.18
CA GLY A 179 -9.02 15.62 -13.97
C GLY A 179 -8.42 15.01 -15.24
N LYS A 180 -7.13 14.66 -15.23
CA LYS A 180 -6.44 14.08 -16.40
C LYS A 180 -6.83 12.64 -16.69
N ASP A 181 -6.95 11.84 -15.65
CA ASP A 181 -7.23 10.41 -15.76
C ASP A 181 -8.17 9.99 -14.63
N LEU A 182 -9.46 10.26 -14.82
CA LEU A 182 -10.51 9.80 -13.90
C LEU A 182 -10.71 8.28 -13.97
N ALA A 183 -10.32 7.63 -15.08
CA ALA A 183 -10.36 6.17 -15.21
C ALA A 183 -9.31 5.49 -14.32
N ALA A 184 -8.17 6.14 -14.04
CA ALA A 184 -7.22 5.70 -13.01
C ALA A 184 -7.84 5.76 -11.62
N VAL A 185 -8.55 6.84 -11.28
CA VAL A 185 -9.25 6.97 -9.98
C VAL A 185 -10.28 5.85 -9.79
N GLN A 186 -11.08 5.59 -10.83
CA GLN A 186 -12.04 4.47 -10.84
C GLN A 186 -11.35 3.12 -10.60
N ARG A 187 -10.24 2.85 -11.29
CA ARG A 187 -9.46 1.61 -11.10
C ARG A 187 -8.91 1.48 -9.68
N THR A 188 -8.37 2.55 -9.09
CA THR A 188 -7.86 2.51 -7.72
C THR A 188 -8.97 2.21 -6.73
N LEU A 189 -10.14 2.84 -6.87
CA LEU A 189 -11.29 2.60 -6.00
C LEU A 189 -11.83 1.17 -6.15
N MET A 190 -11.90 0.65 -7.38
CA MET A 190 -12.25 -0.75 -7.63
C MET A 190 -11.25 -1.73 -7.02
N ALA A 191 -9.95 -1.42 -7.11
CA ALA A 191 -8.90 -2.22 -6.50
C ALA A 191 -8.97 -2.19 -4.97
N LEU A 192 -9.31 -1.02 -4.38
CA LEU A 192 -9.52 -0.84 -2.94
C LEU A 192 -10.71 -1.66 -2.45
N GLY A 193 -11.88 -1.53 -3.10
CA GLY A 193 -13.08 -2.28 -2.74
C GLY A 193 -12.89 -3.79 -2.90
N SER A 194 -12.24 -4.24 -3.97
CA SER A 194 -11.90 -5.64 -4.17
C SER A 194 -10.94 -6.16 -3.09
N ALA A 195 -9.95 -5.35 -2.68
CA ALA A 195 -9.06 -5.71 -1.57
C ALA A 195 -9.83 -5.82 -0.24
N ALA A 196 -10.76 -4.89 0.02
CA ALA A 196 -11.57 -4.90 1.24
C ALA A 196 -12.49 -6.12 1.34
N VAL A 197 -13.19 -6.47 0.26
CA VAL A 197 -14.05 -7.67 0.20
C VAL A 197 -13.23 -8.97 0.31
N THR A 198 -11.95 -8.94 -0.06
CA THR A 198 -11.06 -10.11 0.02
C THR A 198 -10.51 -10.34 1.42
N LYS A 199 -10.23 -9.29 2.19
CA LYS A 199 -9.71 -9.41 3.56
C LYS A 199 -10.77 -9.92 4.55
N ASP A 200 -12.05 -9.62 4.30
CA ASP A 200 -13.18 -10.08 5.13
C ASP A 200 -13.07 -9.67 6.61
N ASP A 201 -12.49 -8.49 6.87
CA ASP A 201 -12.23 -7.97 8.22
C ASP A 201 -13.51 -7.49 8.96
N GLY A 202 -14.69 -7.58 8.33
CA GLY A 202 -15.98 -7.13 8.88
C GLY A 202 -16.22 -5.60 8.84
N PHE A 203 -15.24 -4.80 8.41
CA PHE A 203 -15.34 -3.33 8.27
C PHE A 203 -15.86 -2.87 6.90
N TYR A 204 -15.96 -3.78 5.94
CA TYR A 204 -16.56 -3.51 4.65
C TYR A 204 -18.08 -3.32 4.79
N LYS A 205 -18.60 -2.23 4.21
CA LYS A 205 -20.03 -1.90 4.19
C LYS A 205 -20.49 -1.73 2.74
N GLY A 206 -21.59 -2.37 2.39
CA GLY A 206 -22.16 -2.37 1.04
C GLY A 206 -22.45 -3.78 0.55
N ASP A 207 -22.90 -3.88 -0.71
CA ASP A 207 -23.13 -5.17 -1.34
C ASP A 207 -21.79 -5.78 -1.81
N PRO A 208 -21.38 -6.96 -1.28
CA PRO A 208 -20.16 -7.63 -1.71
C PRO A 208 -20.12 -7.94 -3.22
N ASN A 209 -21.27 -7.99 -3.90
CA ASN A 209 -21.36 -8.26 -5.34
C ASN A 209 -20.85 -7.09 -6.20
N TRP A 210 -20.66 -5.91 -5.63
CA TRP A 210 -20.12 -4.77 -6.36
C TRP A 210 -18.65 -4.95 -6.75
N PHE A 211 -17.91 -5.76 -5.98
CA PHE A 211 -16.49 -6.00 -6.15
C PHE A 211 -16.19 -7.49 -6.30
N HIS A 212 -15.11 -7.80 -7.02
CA HIS A 212 -14.66 -9.16 -7.19
C HIS A 212 -13.65 -9.52 -6.10
N LYS A 213 -13.80 -10.69 -5.48
CA LYS A 213 -12.80 -11.20 -4.54
C LYS A 213 -11.50 -11.51 -5.28
N LYS A 214 -10.39 -10.93 -4.84
CA LYS A 214 -9.06 -11.25 -5.36
C LYS A 214 -8.70 -12.67 -4.90
N ALA A 215 -8.18 -13.49 -5.81
CA ALA A 215 -7.73 -14.83 -5.48
C ALA A 215 -6.57 -14.77 -4.49
N GLN A 216 -6.73 -15.39 -3.31
CA GLN A 216 -5.67 -15.53 -2.33
C GLN A 216 -4.96 -16.87 -2.51
N GLY A 217 -3.63 -16.85 -2.51
CA GLY A 217 -2.83 -18.06 -2.60
C GLY A 217 -2.99 -18.90 -1.33
N ASN A 218 -3.68 -20.03 -1.42
CA ASN A 218 -3.77 -20.97 -0.30
C ASN A 218 -2.52 -21.85 -0.24
N ARG A 219 -1.49 -21.40 0.50
CA ARG A 219 -0.32 -22.24 0.79
C ARG A 219 -0.70 -23.30 1.82
N ARG A 220 -0.89 -24.53 1.35
CA ARG A 220 -1.11 -25.70 2.21
C ARG A 220 0.19 -26.06 2.91
N ALA A 221 0.27 -25.77 4.20
CA ALA A 221 1.35 -26.29 5.04
C ALA A 221 0.98 -27.74 5.42
N PHE A 222 1.83 -28.69 5.03
CA PHE A 222 1.71 -30.07 5.48
C PHE A 222 2.56 -30.25 6.74
N SER A 223 2.07 -31.04 7.69
CA SER A 223 2.88 -31.38 8.86
C SER A 223 4.09 -32.22 8.44
N GLU A 224 5.18 -32.13 9.21
CA GLU A 224 6.39 -32.91 8.95
C GLU A 224 6.08 -34.43 8.91
N GLU A 225 5.17 -34.89 9.77
CA GLU A 225 4.72 -36.27 9.77
C GLU A 225 3.96 -36.63 8.47
N GLN A 226 3.15 -35.72 7.94
CA GLN A 226 2.44 -35.91 6.67
C GLN A 226 3.41 -35.92 5.48
N LEU A 227 4.44 -35.07 5.49
CA LEU A 227 5.51 -35.06 4.48
C LEU A 227 6.31 -36.37 4.54
N ARG A 228 6.68 -36.84 5.73
CA ARG A 228 7.39 -38.12 5.94
C ARG A 228 6.55 -39.33 5.52
N LYS A 229 5.23 -39.32 5.77
CA LYS A 229 4.31 -40.35 5.26
C LYS A 229 4.26 -40.33 3.73
N GLY A 230 4.28 -39.15 3.12
CA GLY A 230 4.33 -38.97 1.66
C GLY A 230 5.59 -39.53 1.00
N GLN A 231 6.75 -39.45 1.66
CA GLN A 231 8.01 -40.02 1.14
C GLN A 231 7.97 -41.55 0.97
N ASN A 232 7.15 -42.23 1.76
CA ASN A 232 6.99 -43.69 1.69
C ASN A 232 5.92 -44.14 0.68
N VAL A 233 5.19 -43.20 0.06
CA VAL A 233 4.19 -43.48 -0.97
C VAL A 233 4.88 -43.49 -2.33
N ILE A 234 5.18 -44.68 -2.83
CA ILE A 234 5.70 -44.87 -4.19
C ILE A 234 4.55 -44.61 -5.18
N GLY A 235 4.70 -43.59 -6.01
CA GLY A 235 3.70 -43.24 -7.04
C GLY A 235 3.48 -44.38 -8.04
N LEU A 236 2.26 -44.50 -8.57
CA LEU A 236 1.87 -45.54 -9.53
C LEU A 236 2.77 -45.61 -10.78
N GLN A 237 3.48 -44.53 -11.12
CA GLN A 237 4.42 -44.48 -12.25
C GLN A 237 5.73 -45.24 -12.02
N MET A 238 6.09 -45.57 -10.77
CA MET A 238 7.31 -46.33 -10.46
C MET A 238 7.14 -47.85 -10.65
N GLY A 239 5.97 -48.28 -11.15
CA GLY A 239 5.66 -49.69 -11.36
C GLY A 239 5.39 -50.41 -10.05
N THR A 240 4.27 -51.13 -9.97
CA THR A 240 4.01 -52.01 -8.83
C THR A 240 4.56 -53.40 -9.13
N ASN A 241 5.45 -53.93 -8.29
CA ASN A 241 5.91 -55.31 -8.39
C ASN A 241 4.82 -56.33 -8.01
N LYS A 242 3.67 -55.88 -7.50
CA LYS A 242 2.55 -56.74 -7.09
C LYS A 242 1.89 -57.50 -8.26
N GLY A 243 2.13 -57.09 -9.50
CA GLY A 243 1.75 -57.84 -10.71
C GLY A 243 2.91 -58.54 -11.42
N ALA A 244 4.16 -58.28 -11.01
CA ALA A 244 5.35 -58.88 -11.59
C ALA A 244 5.71 -60.16 -10.83
N SER A 245 4.88 -61.20 -10.96
CA SER A 245 5.25 -62.52 -10.47
C SER A 245 6.39 -63.07 -11.35
N GLN A 246 7.43 -63.66 -10.74
CA GLN A 246 8.48 -64.39 -11.45
C GLN A 246 7.96 -65.70 -12.10
N SER A 247 6.65 -65.89 -12.17
CA SER A 247 6.04 -67.03 -12.85
C SER A 247 6.22 -66.83 -14.36
N GLY A 248 7.16 -67.56 -14.95
CA GLY A 248 7.46 -67.52 -16.38
C GLY A 248 8.83 -66.92 -16.76
N MET A 249 9.60 -66.36 -15.81
CA MET A 249 11.01 -66.07 -16.07
C MET A 249 11.82 -67.36 -15.93
N THR A 250 12.10 -68.00 -17.06
CA THR A 250 13.05 -69.12 -17.13
C THR A 250 14.43 -68.62 -16.70
N GLY A 251 15.03 -69.23 -15.68
CA GLY A 251 16.39 -68.87 -15.25
C GLY A 251 17.39 -68.91 -16.40
N TYR A 252 18.41 -68.06 -16.36
CA TYR A 252 19.49 -68.05 -17.35
C TYR A 252 20.05 -69.48 -17.50
N GLY A 253 19.95 -70.03 -18.71
CA GLY A 253 20.44 -71.38 -19.04
C GLY A 253 19.38 -72.46 -19.28
N MET A 254 18.08 -72.15 -19.27
CA MET A 254 17.07 -73.13 -19.67
C MET A 254 17.16 -73.46 -21.17
N HIS A 255 17.17 -74.75 -21.53
CA HIS A 255 17.29 -75.17 -22.93
C HIS A 255 16.05 -74.76 -23.75
N ARG A 256 16.24 -74.42 -25.02
CA ARG A 256 15.13 -74.14 -25.94
C ARG A 256 14.58 -75.46 -26.48
N GLN A 257 13.33 -75.81 -26.16
CA GLN A 257 12.69 -76.95 -26.83
C GLN A 257 12.40 -76.56 -28.29
N ILE A 258 12.99 -77.29 -29.22
CA ILE A 258 12.69 -77.25 -30.65
C ILE A 258 11.77 -78.44 -30.91
N MET A 259 10.59 -78.21 -31.49
CA MET A 259 9.67 -79.23 -31.99
C MET A 259 9.69 -79.19 -33.51
#